data_AF-A0A2K3M691-F1
#
_entry.id   AF-A0A2K3M691-F1
#
_cell.length_a   1.000
_cell.length_b   1.000
_cell.length_c   1.000
_cell.angle_alpha   90.00
_cell.angle_beta   90.00
_cell.angle_gamma   90.00
#
_symmetry.space_group_name_H-M   'P 1'
#
loop_
_entity.id
_entity.type
_entity.pdbx_description
1 polymer ?
#
loop_
_entity_poly.entity_id
_entity_poly.type
_entity_poly.pdbx_seq_one_letter_code
_entity_poly.pdbx_strand_id
1 'polypeptide(L)' 'EDSNDDKPANKCVLVWQGNVAKQNFNKFSVHDCITEAAARKVFVNAGVPHYWDHAVNYEDDDAA' A
#
# COMPACT_ATOMS: atom_id res chain seq x y z
N GLU A 1 20.08 -8.13 25.47
CA GLU A 1 19.60 -9.32 24.77
C GLU A 1 18.12 -9.46 25.07
N ASP A 2 17.28 -9.06 24.12
CA ASP A 2 15.87 -9.46 23.99
C ASP A 2 15.41 -8.96 22.61
N SER A 3 16.04 -9.52 21.57
CA SER A 3 15.60 -9.29 20.18
C SER A 3 14.45 -10.24 19.94
N ASN A 4 13.25 -9.75 20.21
CA ASN A 4 12.01 -10.46 19.89
C ASN A 4 11.94 -10.66 18.36
N ASP A 5 12.40 -11.83 17.91
CA ASP A 5 12.49 -12.30 16.52
C ASP A 5 11.11 -12.73 15.97
N ASP A 6 10.01 -12.45 16.68
CA ASP A 6 8.64 -12.76 16.26
C ASP A 6 8.05 -11.75 15.26
N LYS A 7 8.81 -10.74 14.81
CA LYS A 7 8.30 -9.81 13.80
C LYS A 7 8.46 -10.43 12.41
N PRO A 8 7.37 -10.57 11.62
CA PRO A 8 7.47 -11.15 10.29
C PRO A 8 8.51 -10.39 9.46
N ALA A 9 9.36 -11.15 8.75
CA ALA A 9 10.39 -10.58 7.90
C ALA A 9 9.76 -9.60 6.90
N ASN A 10 10.42 -8.46 6.69
CA ASN A 10 9.97 -7.49 5.70
C ASN A 10 9.93 -8.14 4.32
N LYS A 11 8.77 -8.12 3.67
CA LYS A 11 8.55 -8.68 2.34
C LYS A 11 7.84 -7.68 1.44
N CYS A 12 8.10 -7.78 0.14
CA CYS A 12 7.40 -7.05 -0.90
C CYS A 12 6.50 -8.04 -1.66
N VAL A 13 5.22 -7.73 -1.78
CA VAL A 13 4.22 -8.60 -2.39
C VAL A 13 3.39 -7.82 -3.42
N LEU A 14 2.87 -8.54 -4.41
CA LEU A 14 1.99 -7.97 -5.43
C LEU A 14 0.55 -7.93 -4.91
N VAL A 15 0.12 -6.76 -4.41
CA VAL A 15 -1.25 -6.60 -3.88
C VAL A 15 -2.31 -6.41 -4.97
N TRP A 16 -1.92 -5.92 -6.15
CA TRP A 16 -2.84 -5.70 -7.27
C TRP A 16 -2.10 -5.60 -8.60
N GLN A 17 -2.66 -6.22 -9.65
CA GLN A 17 -2.24 -6.04 -11.03
C GLN A 17 -3.46 -6.06 -11.95
N GLY A 18 -3.54 -5.10 -12.87
CA GLY A 18 -4.64 -5.03 -13.83
C GLY A 18 -4.47 -3.91 -14.85
N ASN A 19 -5.46 -3.79 -15.73
CA ASN A 19 -5.51 -2.72 -16.72
C ASN A 19 -6.42 -1.58 -16.22
N VAL A 20 -6.05 -0.35 -16.55
CA VAL A 20 -6.88 0.85 -16.32
C VAL A 20 -7.04 1.64 -17.60
N ALA A 21 -8.15 2.37 -17.73
CA ALA A 21 -8.44 3.16 -18.92
C ALA A 21 -7.50 4.37 -19.08
N LYS A 22 -7.02 4.95 -17.97
CA LYS A 22 -6.18 6.15 -17.94
C LYS A 22 -5.18 6.08 -16.78
N GLN A 23 -4.02 6.71 -16.94
CA GLN A 23 -3.07 6.91 -15.84
C GLN A 23 -3.61 7.96 -14.85
N ASN A 24 -3.56 7.65 -13.55
CA ASN A 24 -4.01 8.56 -12.48
C ASN A 24 -2.87 9.38 -11.87
N PHE A 25 -1.62 8.95 -12.02
CA PHE A 25 -0.43 9.64 -11.53
C PHE A 25 0.42 10.11 -12.70
N ASN A 26 0.85 11.37 -12.67
CA ASN A 26 1.65 11.98 -13.76
C ASN A 26 3.16 11.72 -13.62
N LYS A 27 3.60 11.37 -12.41
CA LYS A 27 5.00 11.07 -12.09
C LYS A 27 5.08 10.16 -10.87
N PHE A 28 6.22 9.52 -10.69
CA PHE A 28 6.54 8.79 -9.47
C PHE A 28 7.07 9.77 -8.40
N SER A 29 6.46 9.74 -7.21
CA SER A 29 6.90 10.51 -6.04
C SER A 29 6.70 9.74 -4.76
N VAL A 30 7.59 9.95 -3.79
CA VAL A 30 7.48 9.41 -2.43
C VAL A 30 6.84 10.46 -1.53
N HIS A 31 5.87 10.04 -0.72
CA HIS A 31 5.15 10.91 0.21
C HIS A 31 5.31 10.38 1.63
N ASP A 32 6.03 11.11 2.47
CA ASP A 32 6.11 10.79 3.91
C ASP A 32 4.84 11.29 4.61
N CYS A 33 4.06 10.36 5.17
CA CYS A 33 2.78 10.65 5.82
C CYS A 33 2.81 10.12 7.26
N ILE A 34 2.40 10.96 8.22
CA ILE A 34 2.41 10.59 9.64
C ILE A 34 1.23 9.67 9.98
N THR A 35 0.08 9.86 9.32
CA THR A 35 -1.15 9.11 9.60
C THR A 35 -1.65 8.40 8.34
N GLU A 36 -2.31 7.26 8.52
CA GLU A 36 -2.94 6.52 7.42
C GLU A 36 -3.98 7.38 6.68
N ALA A 37 -4.72 8.23 7.40
CA ALA A 37 -5.67 9.16 6.80
C ALA A 37 -4.97 10.17 5.86
N ALA A 38 -3.78 10.64 6.21
CA ALA A 38 -2.98 11.52 5.35
C ALA A 38 -2.47 10.77 4.11
N ALA A 39 -1.99 9.53 4.27
CA ALA A 39 -1.57 8.68 3.17
C ALA A 39 -2.74 8.40 2.20
N ARG A 40 -3.89 7.98 2.73
CA ARG A 40 -5.12 7.74 1.95
C ARG A 40 -5.56 8.98 1.17
N LYS A 41 -5.42 10.18 1.76
CA LYS A 41 -5.78 11.45 1.10
C LYS A 41 -4.99 11.68 -0.19
N VAL A 42 -3.74 11.20 -0.30
CA VAL A 42 -2.95 11.27 -1.54
C VAL A 42 -3.65 10.51 -2.67
N PHE A 43 -4.14 9.30 -2.39
CA PHE A 43 -4.85 8.46 -3.35
C PHE A 43 -6.26 8.97 -3.66
N VAL A 44 -6.97 9.53 -2.66
CA VAL A 44 -8.25 10.23 -2.88
C VAL A 44 -8.08 11.39 -3.85
N ASN A 45 -7.05 12.22 -3.65
CA ASN A 45 -6.79 13.36 -4.53
C ASN A 45 -6.43 12.93 -5.96
N ALA A 46 -5.87 11.74 -6.15
CA ALA A 46 -5.60 11.14 -7.46
C ALA A 46 -6.81 10.38 -8.07
N GLY A 47 -7.94 10.31 -7.34
CA GLY A 47 -9.14 9.60 -7.78
C GLY A 47 -9.06 8.07 -7.69
N VAL A 48 -8.07 7.53 -6.97
CA VAL A 48 -7.81 6.08 -6.83
C VAL A 48 -7.67 5.63 -5.38
N PRO A 49 -8.60 5.99 -4.47
CA PRO A 49 -8.51 5.62 -3.05
C PRO A 49 -8.47 4.11 -2.83
N HIS A 50 -9.08 3.35 -3.74
CA HIS A 50 -9.14 1.89 -3.67
C HIS A 50 -7.76 1.22 -3.70
N TYR A 51 -6.73 1.82 -4.30
CA TYR A 51 -5.37 1.25 -4.25
C TYR A 51 -4.78 1.28 -2.84
N TRP A 52 -5.05 2.33 -2.08
CA TRP A 52 -4.68 2.38 -0.67
C TRP A 52 -5.47 1.33 0.12
N ASP A 53 -6.79 1.31 -0.09
CA ASP A 53 -7.69 0.39 0.62
C ASP A 53 -7.33 -1.09 0.31
N HIS A 54 -6.90 -1.43 -0.91
CA HIS A 54 -6.37 -2.76 -1.24
C HIS A 54 -5.08 -3.08 -0.50
N ALA A 55 -4.13 -2.14 -0.43
CA ALA A 55 -2.83 -2.38 0.19
C ALA A 55 -2.93 -2.58 1.71
N VAL A 56 -3.75 -1.78 2.42
CA VAL A 56 -3.88 -1.87 3.88
C VAL A 56 -4.74 -3.04 4.35
N ASN A 57 -5.66 -3.50 3.51
CA ASN A 57 -6.51 -4.67 3.79
C ASN A 57 -6.01 -5.94 3.09
N TYR A 58 -4.78 -5.93 2.55
CA TYR A 58 -4.22 -7.10 1.91
C TYR A 58 -3.93 -8.18 2.96
N GLU A 59 -4.61 -9.31 2.85
CA GLU A 59 -4.29 -10.52 3.58
C GLU A 59 -3.52 -11.44 2.64
N ASP A 60 -2.36 -11.93 3.09
CA ASP A 60 -1.52 -12.80 2.28
C ASP A 60 -2.05 -14.24 2.38
N ASP A 61 -2.82 -14.68 1.38
CA ASP A 61 -3.42 -16.03 1.31
C ASP A 61 -2.37 -17.17 1.34
N ASP A 62 -1.10 -16.89 1.01
CA ASP A 62 0.03 -17.84 1.09
C ASP A 62 0.54 -18.11 2.52
N ALA A 63 -0.15 -17.61 3.56
CA ALA A 63 0.15 -17.87 4.97
C ALA A 63 -0.74 -18.96 5.62
N ALA A 64 -1.40 -19.81 4.82
CA ALA A 64 -2.20 -20.96 5.27
C ALA A 64 -1.49 -22.31 5.11
#